data_AF-A0A923I6R2-F1
#
_entry.id   AF-A0A923I6R2-F1
#
_cell.length_a   1.000
_cell.length_b   1.000
_cell.length_c   1.000
_cell.angle_alpha   90.00
_cell.angle_beta   90.00
_cell.angle_gamma   90.00
#
_symmetry.space_group_name_H-M   'P 1'
#
loop_
_entity.id
_entity.type
_entity.pdbx_description
1 polymer ?
#
loop_
_entity_poly.entity_id
_entity_poly.type
_entity_poly.pdbx_seq_one_letter_code
_entity_poly.pdbx_strand_id
1 'polypeptide(L)'
;MPGWNVKYKKSGRALCTLYPGWPAPGSFTCMVVAREKDEQAVSLALSGCTPAVRQLFENTAYLNGGKWLMIQVDSPAALDDVKALLAVRAKPARGTR
;
A
#
# COMPACT_ATOMS: atom_id res chain seq x y z
N MET A 1 21.66 4.15 7.80
CA MET A 1 22.20 3.75 6.48
C MET A 1 21.56 4.64 5.42
N PRO A 2 22.31 5.13 4.42
CA PRO A 2 21.70 5.82 3.28
C PRO A 2 20.84 4.81 2.51
N GLY A 3 19.52 4.88 2.70
CA GLY A 3 18.54 4.13 1.92
C GLY A 3 18.01 5.00 0.80
N TRP A 4 17.68 4.40 -0.34
CA TRP A 4 16.92 5.07 -1.39
C TRP A 4 15.47 4.62 -1.35
N ASN A 5 14.58 5.45 -1.88
CA ASN A 5 13.19 5.07 -2.08
C ASN A 5 12.82 5.29 -3.55
N VAL A 6 11.93 4.44 -4.07
CA VAL A 6 11.34 4.64 -5.40
C VAL A 6 9.86 4.95 -5.24
N LYS A 7 9.48 6.13 -5.71
CA LYS A 7 8.10 6.61 -5.67
C LYS A 7 7.42 6.35 -7.00
N TYR A 8 6.43 5.46 -7.01
CA TYR A 8 5.59 5.23 -8.16
C TYR A 8 4.44 6.23 -8.20
N LYS A 9 4.18 6.76 -9.40
CA LYS A 9 3.08 7.69 -9.65
C LYS A 9 2.25 7.21 -10.84
N LYS A 10 0.94 7.48 -10.79
CA LYS A 10 0.02 7.29 -11.92
C LYS A 10 -0.83 8.54 -12.06
N SER A 11 -0.86 9.10 -13.27
CA SER A 11 -1.60 10.33 -13.60
C SER A 11 -1.31 11.48 -12.61
N GLY A 12 -0.02 11.70 -12.31
CA GLY A 12 0.45 12.74 -11.38
C GLY A 12 0.24 12.43 -9.89
N ARG A 13 -0.46 11.34 -9.53
CA ARG A 13 -0.76 10.97 -8.13
C ARG A 13 0.18 9.90 -7.62
N ALA A 14 0.60 10.00 -6.36
CA ALA A 14 1.44 9.00 -5.72
C ALA A 14 0.67 7.69 -5.46
N LEU A 15 1.15 6.59 -6.07
CA LEU A 15 0.60 5.26 -5.88
C LEU A 15 1.19 4.62 -4.61
N CYS A 16 2.49 4.36 -4.63
CA CYS A 16 3.24 3.81 -3.51
C CYS A 16 4.70 4.31 -3.52
N THR A 17 5.39 4.07 -2.42
CA THR A 17 6.83 4.26 -2.30
C THR A 17 7.46 2.93 -1.88
N LEU A 18 8.48 2.46 -2.60
CA LEU A 18 9.24 1.28 -2.23
C LEU A 18 10.50 1.68 -1.48
N TYR A 19 10.83 0.90 -0.46
CA TYR A 19 12.03 0.99 0.37
C TYR A 19 12.78 -0.34 0.27
N PRO A 20 13.69 -0.50 -0.72
CA PRO A 20 14.48 -1.70 -0.90
C PRO A 20 15.56 -1.84 0.17
N GLY A 21 15.91 -3.08 0.51
CA GLY A 21 16.95 -3.40 1.50
C GLY A 21 16.53 -3.14 2.95
N TRP A 22 15.24 -2.86 3.19
CA TRP A 22 14.66 -2.73 4.52
C TRP A 22 13.51 -3.74 4.67
N PRO A 23 13.38 -4.42 5.83
CA PRO A 23 14.31 -4.39 6.97
C PRO A 23 15.59 -5.21 6.77
N ALA A 24 15.68 -6.03 5.71
CA ALA A 24 16.84 -6.89 5.44
C ALA A 24 17.30 -6.84 3.96
N PRO A 25 18.55 -7.23 3.65
CA PRO A 25 19.00 -7.39 2.27
C PRO A 25 18.13 -8.41 1.52
N GLY A 26 17.74 -8.09 0.28
CA GLY A 26 16.87 -8.95 -0.52
C GLY A 26 15.36 -8.79 -0.25
N SER A 27 14.97 -8.00 0.75
CA SER A 27 13.57 -7.59 0.95
C SER A 27 13.33 -6.17 0.45
N PHE A 28 12.06 -5.82 0.29
CA PHE A 28 11.65 -4.43 0.17
C PHE A 28 10.36 -4.20 0.93
N THR A 29 10.17 -2.97 1.41
CA THR A 29 8.89 -2.55 1.98
C THR A 29 8.17 -1.63 1.02
N CYS A 30 6.91 -1.91 0.75
CA CYS A 30 6.04 -1.06 -0.03
C CYS A 30 5.14 -0.24 0.90
N MET A 31 5.27 1.08 0.83
CA MET A 31 4.36 2.01 1.47
C MET A 31 3.17 2.28 0.57
N VAL A 32 1.99 1.83 1.02
CA VAL A 32 0.71 2.09 0.35
C VAL A 32 -0.15 2.94 1.27
N VAL A 33 -0.75 4.00 0.73
CA VAL A 33 -1.67 4.83 1.52
C VAL A 33 -3.11 4.42 1.18
N ALA A 34 -3.81 3.81 2.13
CA ALA A 34 -5.24 3.54 2.04
C ALA A 34 -6.01 4.81 2.39
N ARG A 35 -6.65 5.45 1.40
CA ARG A 35 -7.39 6.70 1.65
C ARG A 35 -8.73 6.39 2.27
N GLU A 36 -9.17 7.26 3.16
CA GLU A 36 -10.50 7.19 3.79
C GLU A 36 -11.62 7.14 2.73
N LYS A 37 -11.54 7.97 1.68
CA LYS A 37 -12.53 7.94 0.59
C LYS A 37 -12.62 6.62 -0.20
N ASP A 38 -11.59 5.78 -0.12
CA ASP A 38 -11.54 4.48 -0.79
C ASP A 38 -11.74 3.33 0.22
N GLU A 39 -12.10 3.62 1.47
CA GLU A 39 -12.14 2.67 2.59
C GLU A 39 -12.98 1.43 2.30
N GLN A 40 -14.15 1.57 1.68
CA GLN A 40 -14.98 0.42 1.31
C GLN A 40 -14.28 -0.50 0.30
N ALA A 41 -13.61 0.08 -0.70
CA ALA A 41 -12.86 -0.68 -1.70
C ALA A 41 -11.58 -1.30 -1.11
N VAL A 42 -10.93 -0.61 -0.17
CA VAL A 42 -9.78 -1.13 0.58
C VAL A 42 -10.21 -2.29 1.46
N SER A 43 -11.32 -2.17 2.20
CA SER A 43 -11.86 -3.23 3.06
C SER A 43 -12.18 -4.49 2.25
N LEU A 44 -12.77 -4.34 1.06
CA LEU A 44 -13.00 -5.46 0.15
C LEU A 44 -11.70 -6.09 -0.37
N ALA A 45 -10.66 -5.30 -0.64
CA ALA A 45 -9.36 -5.85 -1.02
C ALA A 45 -8.69 -6.59 0.15
N LEU A 46 -8.83 -6.05 1.37
CA LEU A 46 -8.25 -6.63 2.59
C LEU A 46 -8.85 -7.98 2.95
N SER A 47 -10.11 -8.26 2.61
CA SER A 47 -10.73 -9.58 2.89
C SER A 47 -10.03 -10.73 2.18
N GLY A 48 -9.43 -10.48 1.01
CA GLY A 48 -8.60 -11.43 0.27
C GLY A 48 -7.12 -11.39 0.64
N CYS A 49 -6.69 -10.45 1.47
CA CYS A 49 -5.29 -10.30 1.86
C CYS A 49 -4.88 -11.24 3.01
N THR A 50 -3.57 -11.42 3.16
CA THR A 50 -3.02 -12.17 4.28
C THR A 50 -3.42 -11.57 5.64
N PRO A 51 -3.47 -12.38 6.72
CA PRO A 51 -3.76 -11.89 8.06
C PRO A 51 -2.79 -10.78 8.51
N ALA A 52 -1.53 -10.85 8.09
CA ALA A 52 -0.52 -9.84 8.41
C ALA A 52 -0.89 -8.45 7.86
N VAL A 53 -1.32 -8.35 6.61
CA VAL A 53 -1.73 -7.07 6.01
C VAL A 53 -3.05 -6.55 6.61
N ARG A 54 -3.98 -7.45 6.95
CA ARG A 54 -5.22 -7.09 7.66
C ARG A 54 -4.94 -6.51 9.04
N GLN A 55 -4.12 -7.19 9.85
CA GLN A 55 -3.72 -6.70 11.17
C GLN A 55 -2.94 -5.40 11.08
N LEU A 56 -2.05 -5.27 10.09
CA LEU A 56 -1.34 -4.02 9.84
C LEU A 56 -2.34 -2.87 9.58
N PHE A 57 -3.36 -3.09 8.76
CA PHE A 57 -4.39 -2.08 8.50
C PHE A 57 -5.19 -1.72 9.75
N GLU A 58 -5.59 -2.70 10.55
CA GLU A 58 -6.33 -2.47 11.80
C GLU A 58 -5.51 -1.64 12.80
N ASN A 59 -4.23 -2.00 12.98
CA ASN A 59 -3.32 -1.34 13.93
C ASN A 59 -2.79 0.02 13.44
N THR A 60 -2.90 0.31 12.14
CA THR A 60 -2.43 1.58 11.60
C THR A 60 -3.46 2.68 11.85
N ALA A 61 -3.01 3.77 12.48
CA ALA A 61 -3.82 4.96 12.67
C ALA A 61 -4.02 5.74 11.35
N TYR A 62 -5.13 6.48 11.27
CA TYR A 62 -5.34 7.43 10.18
C TYR A 62 -4.42 8.65 10.33
N LEU A 63 -3.76 9.03 9.23
CA LEU A 63 -2.88 10.19 9.14
C LEU A 63 -3.10 10.91 7.80
N ASN A 64 -3.44 12.20 7.84
CA ASN A 64 -3.63 13.04 6.64
C ASN A 64 -4.62 12.43 5.63
N GLY A 65 -5.78 11.97 6.09
CA GLY A 65 -6.86 11.44 5.23
C GLY A 65 -6.63 10.02 4.69
N GLY A 66 -5.76 9.23 5.33
CA GLY A 66 -5.59 7.82 5.03
C GLY A 66 -4.69 7.08 6.00
N LYS A 67 -4.69 5.75 5.93
CA LYS A 67 -3.75 4.89 6.65
C LYS A 67 -2.52 4.64 5.81
N TRP A 68 -1.34 4.83 6.39
CA TRP A 68 -0.05 4.65 5.71
C TRP A 68 0.51 3.27 6.08
N LEU A 69 0.30 2.31 5.20
CA LEU A 69 0.65 0.92 5.43
C LEU A 69 2.07 0.65 4.92
N MET A 70 2.97 0.29 5.83
CA MET A 70 4.33 -0.16 5.50
C MET A 70 4.32 -1.69 5.39
N ILE A 71 4.11 -2.20 4.19
CA ILE A 71 3.97 -3.65 3.95
C ILE A 71 5.33 -4.20 3.53
N GLN A 72 5.91 -5.07 4.36
CA GLN A 72 7.09 -5.84 3.99
C GLN A 72 6.71 -6.87 2.91
N VAL A 73 7.47 -6.89 1.82
CA VAL A 73 7.31 -7.86 0.73
C VAL A 73 8.49 -8.82 0.77
N ASP A 74 8.25 -9.96 1.41
CA ASP A 74 9.19 -11.07 1.56
C ASP A 74 8.69 -12.38 0.94
N SER A 75 7.45 -12.37 0.42
CA SER A 75 6.78 -13.54 -0.13
C SER A 75 5.89 -13.15 -1.32
N PRO A 76 5.58 -14.11 -2.21
CA PRO A 76 4.62 -13.90 -3.29
C PRO A 76 3.23 -13.45 -2.78
N ALA A 77 2.79 -13.98 -1.64
CA ALA A 77 1.53 -13.60 -1.03
C ALA A 77 1.51 -12.12 -0.59
N ALA A 78 2.57 -11.65 0.07
CA ALA A 78 2.71 -10.24 0.44
C ALA A 78 2.76 -9.32 -0.80
N LEU A 79 3.38 -9.79 -1.88
CA LEU A 79 3.40 -9.06 -3.15
C LEU A 79 1.99 -8.94 -3.74
N ASP A 80 1.19 -10.00 -3.69
CA ASP A 80 -0.18 -9.98 -4.21
C ASP A 80 -1.11 -9.13 -3.36
N ASP A 81 -0.94 -9.11 -2.04
CA ASP A 81 -1.63 -8.16 -1.15
C ASP A 81 -1.34 -6.70 -1.52
N VAL A 82 -0.06 -6.37 -1.74
CA VAL A 82 0.35 -5.03 -2.17
C VAL A 82 -0.27 -4.67 -3.52
N LYS A 83 -0.27 -5.59 -4.49
CA LYS A 83 -0.91 -5.37 -5.79
C LYS A 83 -2.42 -5.14 -5.66
N ALA A 84 -3.11 -5.88 -4.80
CA ALA A 84 -4.54 -5.72 -4.56
C ALA A 84 -4.86 -4.31 -4.02
N LEU A 85 -4.10 -3.84 -3.02
CA LEU A 85 -4.25 -2.49 -2.47
C LEU A 85 -3.88 -1.40 -3.49
N LEU A 86 -2.84 -1.63 -4.29
CA LEU A 86 -2.44 -0.73 -5.37
C LEU A 86 -3.50 -0.65 -6.47
N ALA A 87 -4.20 -1.73 -6.78
CA ALA A 87 -5.28 -1.73 -7.75
C ALA A 87 -6.43 -0.81 -7.31
N VAL A 88 -6.75 -0.78 -6.02
CA VAL A 88 -7.71 0.18 -5.44
C VAL A 88 -7.18 1.61 -5.57
N ARG A 89 -5.93 1.84 -5.16
CA ARG A 89 -5.25 3.15 -5.22
C ARG A 89 -5.16 3.72 -6.64
N ALA A 90 -4.96 2.85 -7.63
CA ALA A 90 -4.74 3.17 -9.02
C ALA A 90 -6.04 3.42 -9.81
N LYS A 91 -7.22 3.19 -9.20
CA LYS A 91 -8.49 3.59 -9.80
C LYS A 91 -8.51 5.11 -9.96
N PRO A 92 -8.87 5.63 -11.14
CA PRO A 92 -9.10 7.06 -11.28
C PRO A 92 -10.18 7.46 -10.28
N ALA A 93 -9.99 8.62 -9.63
CA ALA A 93 -11.12 9.25 -8.94
C ALA A 93 -12.21 9.40 -10.00
N ARG A 94 -13.41 8.87 -9.75
CA ARG A 94 -14.56 8.95 -10.65
C ARG A 94 -14.64 10.40 -11.13
N GLY A 95 -14.18 10.63 -12.35
CA GLY A 95 -14.17 11.95 -12.93
C GLY A 95 -15.61 12.23 -13.29
N THR A 96 -16.18 13.24 -12.66
CA THR A 96 -17.20 14.07 -13.29
C THR A 96 -16.73 14.33 -14.72
N ARG A 97 -17.44 13.71 -15.67
CA ARG A 97 -17.42 14.09 -17.07
C ARG A 97 -18.86 14.33 -17.45
#